data_AF-A0A1G3BU03-F1
#
_entry.id   AF-A0A1G3BU03-F1
#
_cell.length_a   1.000
_cell.length_b   1.000
_cell.length_c   1.000
_cell.angle_alpha   90.00
_cell.angle_beta   90.00
_cell.angle_gamma   90.00
#
_symmetry.space_group_name_H-M   'P 1'
#
loop_
_entity.id
_entity.type
_entity.pdbx_description
1 polymer ?
#
loop_
_entity_poly.entity_id
_entity_poly.type
_entity_poly.pdbx_seq_one_letter_code
_entity_poly.pdbx_strand_id
1 'polypeptide(L)'
;MNDLNDVEQQVRDIIAEQLQVGIQNIKKNSTIAELGGDSLKALQLLSIFETHFNISISDEDAVKINSFKNAVEVIKKNLKK
;
A
#
# COMPACT_ATOMS: atom_id res chain seq x y z
N MET A 1 5.72 14.34 16.32
CA MET A 1 4.87 13.19 16.71
C MET A 1 3.81 13.04 15.64
N ASN A 2 4.09 12.48 14.45
CA ASN A 2 3.18 12.79 13.33
C ASN A 2 2.97 11.73 12.26
N ASP A 3 3.02 10.41 12.53
CA ASP A 3 3.36 9.53 11.39
C ASP A 3 2.58 8.21 11.29
N LEU A 4 1.46 8.06 12.02
CA LEU A 4 0.63 6.83 11.92
C LEU A 4 -0.59 6.98 11.02
N ASN A 5 -1.28 8.12 11.08
CA ASN A 5 -2.43 8.38 10.21
C ASN A 5 -2.00 8.76 8.79
N ASP A 6 -0.85 9.42 8.65
CA ASP A 6 -0.36 9.93 7.36
C ASP A 6 -0.06 8.78 6.39
N VAL A 7 0.69 7.76 6.83
CA VAL A 7 1.01 6.58 6.01
C VAL A 7 -0.25 5.83 5.56
N GLU A 8 -1.25 5.68 6.43
CA GLU A 8 -2.53 5.05 6.03
C GLU A 8 -3.23 5.86 4.95
N GLN A 9 -3.28 7.18 5.07
CA GLN A 9 -3.91 8.03 4.07
C GLN A 9 -3.13 8.04 2.76
N GLN A 10 -1.81 8.21 2.80
CA GLN A 10 -0.94 8.20 1.63
C GLN A 10 -1.02 6.89 0.86
N VAL A 11 -0.93 5.75 1.56
CA VAL A 11 -1.09 4.42 0.93
C VAL A 11 -2.47 4.29 0.30
N ARG A 12 -3.51 4.81 0.96
CA ARG A 12 -4.88 4.74 0.46
C ARG A 12 -5.06 5.58 -0.80
N ASP A 13 -4.49 6.79 -0.82
CA ASP A 13 -4.54 7.70 -1.96
C ASP A 13 -3.85 7.07 -3.18
N ILE A 14 -2.64 6.54 -2.99
CA ILE A 14 -1.88 5.87 -4.04
C ILE A 14 -2.67 4.69 -4.63
N ILE A 15 -3.30 3.86 -3.78
CA ILE A 15 -4.11 2.72 -4.24
C ILE A 15 -5.38 3.20 -4.97
N ALA A 16 -6.04 4.23 -4.45
CA ALA A 16 -7.23 4.82 -5.06
C ALA A 16 -6.93 5.35 -6.47
N GLU A 17 -5.80 6.06 -6.61
CA GLU A 17 -5.37 6.61 -7.89
C GLU A 17 -4.94 5.51 -8.87
N GLN A 18 -4.15 4.54 -8.42
CA GLN A 18 -3.64 3.46 -9.28
C GLN A 18 -4.71 2.48 -9.77
N LEU A 19 -5.72 2.23 -8.94
CA LEU A 19 -6.85 1.35 -9.27
C LEU A 19 -8.06 2.13 -9.80
N GLN A 20 -7.99 3.47 -9.84
CA GLN A 20 -9.10 4.34 -10.19
C GLN A 20 -10.40 4.03 -9.40
N VAL A 21 -10.24 3.72 -8.11
CA VAL A 21 -11.34 3.42 -7.20
C VAL A 21 -11.50 4.53 -6.16
N GLY A 22 -12.72 4.74 -5.68
CA GLY A 22 -12.94 5.67 -4.59
C GLY A 22 -12.25 5.22 -3.30
N ILE A 23 -11.58 6.16 -2.62
CA ILE A 23 -10.98 6.02 -1.28
C ILE A 23 -11.97 5.40 -0.26
N GLN A 24 -13.26 5.72 -0.41
CA GLN A 24 -14.37 5.17 0.39
C GLN A 24 -14.59 3.66 0.18
N ASN A 25 -14.19 3.14 -0.97
CA ASN A 25 -14.33 1.73 -1.34
C ASN A 25 -13.16 0.89 -0.77
N ILE A 26 -12.05 1.54 -0.41
CA ILE A 26 -10.86 0.91 0.15
C ILE A 26 -11.05 0.67 1.65
N LYS A 27 -11.56 -0.52 2.01
CA LYS A 27 -11.65 -0.94 3.40
C LYS A 27 -10.31 -1.50 3.88
N LYS A 28 -10.10 -1.50 5.19
CA LYS A 28 -8.88 -2.09 5.80
C LYS A 28 -8.71 -3.56 5.44
N ASN A 29 -9.82 -4.27 5.27
CA ASN A 29 -9.85 -5.68 4.92
C ASN A 29 -10.00 -5.94 3.41
N SER A 30 -10.02 -4.88 2.59
CA SER A 30 -10.08 -5.03 1.13
C SER A 30 -8.69 -5.44 0.61
N THR A 31 -8.70 -6.48 -0.21
CA THR A 31 -7.52 -6.87 -0.99
C THR A 31 -7.35 -6.00 -2.22
N ILE A 32 -6.11 -5.86 -2.70
CA ILE A 32 -5.83 -5.18 -3.98
C ILE A 32 -6.65 -5.83 -5.12
N ALA A 33 -6.77 -7.16 -5.09
CA ALA A 33 -7.58 -7.94 -6.02
C ALA A 33 -9.08 -7.59 -5.98
N GLU A 34 -9.68 -7.47 -4.79
CA GLU A 34 -11.09 -7.07 -4.64
C GLU A 34 -11.36 -5.63 -5.10
N LEU A 35 -10.35 -4.77 -5.03
CA LEU A 35 -10.42 -3.38 -5.51
C LEU A 35 -10.22 -3.28 -7.03
N GLY A 36 -10.08 -4.40 -7.74
CA GLY A 36 -9.86 -4.44 -9.18
C GLY A 36 -8.40 -4.32 -9.59
N GLY A 37 -7.46 -4.58 -8.67
CA GLY A 37 -6.03 -4.63 -8.95
C GLY A 37 -5.53 -6.02 -9.29
N ASP A 38 -4.90 -6.17 -10.44
CA ASP A 38 -4.22 -7.41 -10.82
C ASP A 38 -2.82 -7.53 -10.18
N SER A 39 -2.18 -8.70 -10.31
CA SER A 39 -0.82 -8.94 -9.84
C SER A 39 0.20 -7.92 -10.37
N LEU A 40 -0.01 -7.38 -11.59
CA LEU A 40 0.82 -6.30 -12.15
C LEU A 40 0.63 -4.98 -11.41
N LYS A 41 -0.61 -4.66 -11.02
CA LYS A 41 -0.91 -3.44 -10.26
C LYS A 41 -0.31 -3.50 -8.87
N ALA A 42 -0.30 -4.67 -8.24
CA ALA A 42 0.39 -4.88 -6.97
C ALA A 42 1.91 -4.60 -7.08
N LEU A 43 2.57 -5.09 -8.15
CA LEU A 43 3.99 -4.80 -8.41
C LEU A 43 4.27 -3.32 -8.67
N GLN A 44 3.41 -2.63 -9.42
CA GLN A 44 3.54 -1.18 -9.64
C GLN A 44 3.37 -0.41 -8.33
N LEU A 45 2.37 -0.76 -7.52
CA LEU A 45 2.13 -0.15 -6.22
C LEU A 45 3.34 -0.29 -5.30
N LEU A 46 3.96 -1.47 -5.24
CA LEU A 46 5.17 -1.71 -4.46
C LEU A 46 6.30 -0.74 -4.84
N SER A 47 6.60 -0.62 -6.14
CA SER A 47 7.65 0.29 -6.62
C SER A 47 7.33 1.76 -6.32
N ILE A 48 6.05 2.15 -6.43
CA ILE A 48 5.58 3.49 -6.06
C ILE A 48 5.77 3.70 -4.55
N PHE A 49 5.41 2.74 -3.70
CA PHE A 49 5.58 2.86 -2.26
C PHE A 49 7.05 2.97 -1.86
N GLU A 50 7.92 2.13 -2.42
CA GLU A 50 9.37 2.21 -2.17
C GLU A 50 9.93 3.59 -2.51
N THR A 51 9.58 4.13 -3.68
CA THR A 51 10.04 5.44 -4.14
C THR A 51 9.42 6.58 -3.33
N HIS A 52 8.11 6.53 -3.08
CA HIS A 52 7.36 7.59 -2.40
C HIS A 52 7.74 7.71 -0.92
N PHE A 53 7.92 6.58 -0.24
CA PHE A 53 8.30 6.54 1.17
C PHE A 53 9.82 6.43 1.37
N ASN A 54 10.59 6.35 0.27
CA ASN A 54 12.03 6.14 0.28
C ASN A 54 12.44 4.94 1.16
N ILE A 55 11.68 3.84 1.06
CA ILE A 55 11.90 2.58 1.77
C ILE A 55 12.31 1.48 0.79
N SER A 56 12.86 0.38 1.31
CA SER A 56 13.11 -0.82 0.53
C SER A 56 12.26 -1.96 1.09
N ILE A 57 11.42 -2.54 0.24
CA ILE A 57 10.51 -3.64 0.56
C ILE A 57 11.12 -4.90 -0.02
N SER A 58 11.53 -5.84 0.84
CA SER A 58 12.03 -7.14 0.40
C SER A 58 10.94 -7.94 -0.32
N ASP A 59 11.33 -8.83 -1.25
CA ASP A 59 10.40 -9.72 -1.97
C ASP A 59 9.44 -10.46 -1.03
N GLU A 60 9.92 -10.92 0.13
CA GLU A 60 9.11 -11.60 1.15
C GLU A 60 8.02 -10.72 1.78
N ASP A 61 8.26 -9.42 1.92
CA ASP A 61 7.26 -8.49 2.43
C ASP A 61 6.35 -8.00 1.29
N ALA A 62 6.89 -7.85 0.07
CA ALA A 62 6.14 -7.54 -1.13
C ALA A 62 5.04 -8.58 -1.41
N VAL A 63 5.34 -9.89 -1.29
CA VAL A 63 4.33 -10.94 -1.45
C VAL A 63 3.25 -10.93 -0.36
N LYS A 64 3.54 -10.33 0.81
CA LYS A 64 2.53 -10.14 1.87
C LYS A 64 1.63 -8.95 1.60
N ILE A 65 1.99 -8.05 0.69
CA ILE A 65 1.19 -6.89 0.29
C ILE A 65 0.08 -7.34 -0.67
N ASN A 66 -0.91 -8.02 -0.09
CA ASN A 66 -2.14 -8.44 -0.78
C ASN A 66 -3.36 -7.60 -0.38
N SER A 67 -3.28 -6.91 0.77
CA SER A 67 -4.36 -6.13 1.37
C SER A 67 -3.87 -4.75 1.75
N PHE A 68 -4.81 -3.79 1.77
CA PHE A 68 -4.51 -2.43 2.22
C PHE A 68 -3.82 -2.41 3.59
N LYS A 69 -4.34 -3.19 4.54
CA LYS A 69 -3.76 -3.31 5.88
C LYS A 69 -2.30 -3.79 5.83
N ASN A 70 -2.02 -4.84 5.06
CA ASN A 70 -0.66 -5.39 4.96
C ASN A 70 0.31 -4.41 4.29
N ALA A 71 -0.12 -3.72 3.23
CA ALA A 71 0.65 -2.66 2.57
C ALA A 71 1.11 -1.62 3.60
N VAL A 72 0.14 -1.08 4.34
CA VAL A 72 0.38 -0.09 5.39
C VAL A 72 1.33 -0.63 6.47
N GLU A 73 1.12 -1.86 6.95
CA GLU A 73 1.96 -2.44 8.01
C GLU A 73 3.41 -2.62 7.55
N VAL A 74 3.63 -3.13 6.34
CA VAL A 74 4.98 -3.30 5.77
C VAL A 74 5.68 -1.95 5.62
N ILE A 75 4.99 -0.95 5.08
CA ILE A 75 5.53 0.40 4.88
C ILE A 75 5.88 1.03 6.23
N LYS A 76 4.96 0.98 7.20
CA LYS A 76 5.20 1.50 8.56
C LYS A 76 6.37 0.80 9.26
N LYS A 77 6.49 -0.51 9.09
CA LYS A 77 7.60 -1.29 9.66
C LYS A 77 8.95 -0.87 9.08
N ASN A 78 9.02 -0.55 7.79
CA ASN A 78 10.24 -0.10 7.14
C ASN A 78 10.56 1.39 7.43
N LEU A 79 9.55 2.26 7.56
CA LEU A 79 9.74 3.66 7.93
C LEU A 79 10.23 3.89 9.36
N LYS A 80 9.89 2.99 10.29
CA LYS A 80 10.33 3.06 11.70
C LYS A 80 11.71 2.47 11.96
N LYS A 81 12.37 1.97 10.93
CA LYS A 81 13.68 1.32 11.02
C LYS A 81 14.79 2.35 10.86
#